data_AF-A0AAW3MUS1-F1
#
_entry.id   AF-A0AAW3MUS1-F1
#
_cell.length_a   1.000
_cell.length_b   1.000
_cell.length_c   1.000
_cell.angle_alpha   90.00
_cell.angle_beta   90.00
_cell.angle_gamma   90.00
#
_symmetry.space_group_name_H-M   'P 1'
#
loop_
_entity.id
_entity.type
_entity.pdbx_description
1 polymer ?
#
loop_
_entity_poly.entity_id
_entity_poly.type
_entity_poly.pdbx_seq_one_letter_code
_entity_poly.pdbx_strand_id
1 'polypeptide(L)' 'MEAVDEQGAVQEYEVYFTASRATKRGVLNLFVQSAYVRDRSHKGNRPKRKPIRLHVILHNTLINRPIKEPVY' A
#
# COMPACT_ATOMS: atom_id res chain seq x y z
N MET A 1 -2.68 6.04 11.31
CA MET A 1 -4.11 6.37 11.16
C MET A 1 -4.84 5.23 11.83
N GLU A 2 -5.35 5.47 13.02
CA GLU A 2 -6.00 4.47 13.85
C GLU A 2 -7.49 4.55 13.57
N ALA A 3 -8.04 3.48 13.00
CA ALA A 3 -9.48 3.32 12.88
C ALA A 3 -9.91 2.47 14.08
N VAL A 4 -10.67 3.09 14.97
CA VAL A 4 -11.30 2.45 16.12
C VAL A 4 -12.66 1.92 15.67
N ASP A 5 -12.93 0.65 15.95
CA ASP A 5 -14.27 0.09 15.71
C ASP A 5 -15.29 0.68 16.72
N GLU A 6 -16.58 0.43 16.51
CA GLU A 6 -17.70 0.85 17.37
C GLU A 6 -17.54 0.42 18.84
N GLN A 7 -16.68 -0.57 19.13
CA GLN A 7 -16.35 -1.09 20.47
C GLN A 7 -15.04 -0.51 21.04
N GLY A 8 -14.39 0.42 20.32
CA GLY A 8 -13.18 1.11 20.78
C GLY A 8 -11.87 0.31 20.63
N ALA A 9 -11.88 -0.81 19.91
CA ALA A 9 -10.65 -1.56 19.62
C ALA A 9 -9.89 -0.94 18.44
N VAL A 10 -8.57 -0.78 18.61
CA VAL A 10 -7.67 -0.30 17.54
C VAL A 10 -7.56 -1.38 16.47
N GLN A 11 -8.10 -1.10 15.29
CA GLN A 11 -8.08 -2.03 14.18
C GLN A 11 -6.99 -1.63 13.18
N GLU A 12 -6.04 -2.54 12.96
CA GLU A 12 -5.08 -2.40 11.87
C GLU A 12 -5.74 -2.77 10.54
N TYR A 13 -5.50 -1.97 9.50
CA TYR A 13 -5.99 -2.23 8.15
C TYR A 13 -4.83 -2.48 7.18
N GLU A 14 -5.02 -3.44 6.29
CA GLU A 14 -4.17 -3.65 5.12
C GLU A 14 -4.86 -3.05 3.89
N VAL A 15 -4.19 -2.08 3.25
CA VAL A 15 -4.74 -1.29 2.13
C VAL A 15 -4.05 -1.69 0.83
N TYR A 16 -4.84 -2.07 -0.16
CA TYR A 16 -4.39 -2.35 -1.51
C TYR A 16 -4.67 -1.11 -2.36
N PHE A 17 -3.64 -0.58 -3.01
CA PHE A 17 -3.71 0.69 -3.73
C PHE A 17 -2.97 0.64 -5.05
N THR A 18 -3.32 1.57 -5.94
CA THR A 18 -2.54 1.90 -7.13
C THR A 18 -2.08 3.36 -7.03
N ALA A 19 -0.95 3.67 -7.67
CA ALA A 19 -0.39 5.01 -7.71
C ALA A 19 -0.18 5.45 -9.17
N SER A 20 -0.56 6.68 -9.50
CA SER A 20 -0.32 7.28 -10.82
C SER A 20 0.19 8.72 -10.70
N ARG A 21 0.80 9.23 -11.77
CA ARG A 21 1.20 10.64 -11.83
C ARG A 21 -0.03 11.52 -11.95
N ALA A 22 -0.08 12.58 -11.13
CA ALA A 22 -1.06 13.63 -11.33
C ALA A 22 -0.63 14.56 -12.47
N THR A 23 -1.58 15.33 -13.00
CA THR A 23 -1.31 16.38 -14.00
C THR A 23 -0.41 17.48 -13.41
N LYS A 24 -0.49 17.70 -12.09
CA LYS A 24 0.36 18.66 -11.36
C LYS A 24 1.75 18.07 -11.09
N ARG A 25 2.80 18.80 -11.47
CA ARG A 25 4.19 18.40 -11.26
C ARG A 25 4.48 18.12 -9.78
N GLY A 26 5.10 16.98 -9.51
CA GLY A 26 5.49 16.56 -8.16
C GLY A 26 4.36 15.98 -7.31
N VAL A 27 3.16 15.81 -7.87
CA VAL A 27 2.01 15.23 -7.16
C VAL A 27 1.68 13.85 -7.74
N LEU A 28 1.25 12.95 -6.86
CA LEU A 28 0.77 11.61 -7.22
C LEU A 28 -0.70 11.47 -6.84
N ASN A 29 -1.42 10.69 -7.65
CA ASN A 29 -2.72 10.16 -7.28
C ASN A 29 -2.52 8.80 -6.60
N LEU A 30 -3.18 8.58 -5.48
CA LEU A 30 -3.21 7.30 -4.79
C LEU A 30 -4.67 6.82 -4.77
N PHE A 31 -4.94 5.71 -5.44
CA PHE A 31 -6.27 5.12 -5.52
C PHE A 31 -6.32 3.88 -4.64
N VAL A 32 -7.18 3.90 -3.62
CA VAL A 32 -7.43 2.73 -2.78
C VAL A 32 -8.38 1.80 -3.54
N GLN A 33 -7.91 0.57 -3.81
CA GLN A 33 -8.69 -0.45 -4.50
C GLN A 33 -9.53 -1.27 -3.50
N SER A 34 -8.93 -1.60 -2.36
CA SER A 34 -9.60 -2.32 -1.28
C SER A 34 -8.85 -2.11 0.05
N ALA A 35 -9.57 -2.25 1.16
CA ALA A 35 -8.99 -2.21 2.50
C ALA A 35 -9.60 -3.34 3.33
N TYR A 36 -8.76 -4.14 3.96
CA TYR A 36 -9.18 -5.27 4.78
C TYR A 36 -8.70 -5.11 6.21
N VAL A 37 -9.54 -5.53 7.15
CA VAL A 37 -9.15 -5.63 8.55
C VAL A 37 -8.06 -6.70 8.69
N ARG A 38 -6.98 -6.34 9.39
CA ARG A 38 -5.82 -7.20 9.60
C ARG A 38 -6.11 -8.19 10.73
N ASP A 39 -6.77 -9.28 10.40
CA ASP A 39 -7.03 -10.36 11.36
C ASP A 39 -5.78 -11.25 11.56
N ARG A 40 -5.54 -11.73 12.80
CA ARG A 40 -4.39 -12.57 13.14
C ARG A 40 -4.35 -13.88 12.33
N SER A 41 -5.50 -14.39 11.90
CA SER A 41 -5.64 -15.61 11.10
C SER A 41 -5.17 -15.41 9.64
N HIS A 42 -5.26 -14.19 9.09
CA HIS A 42 -4.88 -13.86 7.71
C HIS A 42 -3.41 -13.45 7.53
N LYS A 43 -2.58 -13.51 8.59
CA LYS A 43 -1.13 -13.25 8.49
C LYS A 43 -0.41 -14.11 7.45
N GLY A 44 -0.98 -15.27 7.08
CA GLY A 44 -0.44 -16.19 6.08
C GLY A 44 -0.54 -15.72 4.63
N ASN A 45 -1.38 -14.74 4.30
CA ASN A 45 -1.58 -14.32 2.91
C ASN A 45 -0.53 -13.31 2.41
N ARG A 46 0.37 -12.86 3.28
CA ARG A 46 1.44 -11.95 2.87
C ARG A 46 2.50 -12.73 2.10
N PRO A 47 2.84 -12.35 0.86
CA PRO A 47 3.91 -13.02 0.12
C PRO A 47 5.20 -12.97 0.94
N LYS A 48 5.91 -14.11 1.03
CA LYS A 48 7.17 -14.28 1.80
C LYS A 48 8.35 -13.43 1.30
N ARG A 49 8.11 -12.45 0.43
CA ARG A 49 9.11 -11.60 -0.21
C ARG A 49 9.38 -10.36 0.64
N LYS A 50 10.57 -9.78 0.46
CA LYS A 50 10.91 -8.50 1.09
C LYS A 50 9.96 -7.42 0.55
N PRO A 51 9.21 -6.71 1.41
CA PRO A 51 8.26 -5.71 0.95
C PRO A 51 9.01 -4.53 0.32
N ILE A 52 8.51 -4.05 -0.82
CA ILE A 52 8.96 -2.77 -1.39
C ILE A 52 8.37 -1.66 -0.52
N ARG A 53 9.22 -0.75 -0.04
CA ARG A 53 8.78 0.36 0.81
C ARG A 53 7.92 1.33 0.00
N LEU A 54 6.85 1.87 0.60
CA LEU A 54 5.92 2.79 -0.05
C LEU A 54 6.64 3.94 -0.78
N HIS A 55 7.62 4.58 -0.15
CA HIS A 55 8.36 5.69 -0.76
C HIS A 55 9.10 5.29 -2.05
N VAL A 56 9.54 4.03 -2.19
CA VAL A 56 10.18 3.53 -3.42
C VAL A 56 9.16 3.47 -4.55
N ILE A 57 7.95 2.98 -4.23
CA ILE A 57 6.83 2.94 -5.19
C ILE A 57 6.52 4.36 -5.66
N LEU A 58 6.28 5.28 -4.73
CA LEU A 58 5.93 6.67 -5.04
C LEU A 58 7.02 7.39 -5.84
N HIS A 59 8.28 7.27 -5.42
CA HIS A 59 9.41 7.88 -6.14
C HIS A 59 9.50 7.36 -7.57
N ASN A 60 9.45 6.03 -7.75
CA ASN A 60 9.51 5.42 -9.08
C ASN A 60 8.32 5.84 -9.96
N THR A 61 7.11 5.93 -9.41
CA THR A 61 5.94 6.48 -10.13
C THR A 61 6.16 7.92 -10.56
N LEU A 62 6.74 8.78 -9.70
CA LEU A 62 7.04 10.18 -10.05
C LEU A 62 8.01 10.28 -11.23
N ILE A 63 9.10 9.50 -11.20
CA ILE A 63 10.14 9.54 -12.23
C ILE A 63 9.84 8.64 -13.45
N ASN A 64 8.64 8.05 -13.51
CA ASN A 64 8.22 7.12 -14.58
C ASN A 64 9.17 5.92 -14.74
N ARG A 65 9.71 5.40 -13.63
CA ARG A 65 10.57 4.23 -13.61
C ARG A 65 9.74 2.98 -13.30
N PRO A 66 9.78 1.93 -14.13
CA PRO A 66 9.06 0.70 -13.84
C PRO A 66 9.62 0.03 -12.58
N ILE A 67 8.72 -0.44 -11.72
CA ILE A 67 9.06 -1.23 -10.54
C ILE A 67 9.18 -2.67 -11.00
N LYS A 68 10.42 -3.17 -11.10
CA LYS A 68 10.66 -4.57 -11.43
C LYS A 68 10.17 -5.47 -10.30
N GLU A 69 9.50 -6.54 -10.65
CA GLU A 69 9.25 -7.62 -9.71
C GLU A 69 10.60 -8.19 -9.23
N PRO A 70 10.74 -8.47 -7.92
CA PRO A 70 11.96 -9.07 -7.40
C PRO A 70 12.21 -10.43 -8.06
N VAL A 71 13.41 -10.60 -8.62
CA VAL A 71 13.88 -11.83 -9.25
C VAL A 71 14.32 -12.81 -8.15
N TYR A 72 14.02 -14.09 -8.35
CA TYR A 72 14.18 -15.19 -7.38
C TYR A 72 15.63 -15.60 -7.15
#